data_AF-S8G8C4-F1
#
_entry.id   AF-S8G8C4-F1
#
_cell.length_a   1.000
_cell.length_b   1.000
_cell.length_c   1.000
_cell.angle_alpha   90.00
_cell.angle_beta   90.00
_cell.angle_gamma   90.00
#
_symmetry.space_group_name_H-M   'P 1'
#
loop_
_entity.id
_entity.type
_entity.pdbx_description
1 polymer ?
#
loop_
_entity_poly.entity_id
_entity_poly.type
_entity_poly.pdbx_seq_one_letter_code
_entity_poly.pdbx_strand_id
1 'polypeptide(L)'
;ESETGKNVGATFLHILKPEVTPHGNQMNDVMLYTVAPLGNASDSAYNLAYKATMLGIVGAVSEYNRTPRGEVKPVEAIRLPLLGAGHFRGHRSLDSIGRANAAAVEAAITRFDPRVELQFMYEPSDAAFHGLMESERTYKSHQRD
;
A
#
# COMPACT_ATOMS: atom_id res chain seq x y z
N GLU A 1 -11.94 12.30 -9.41
CA GLU A 1 -13.08 11.46 -8.98
C GLU A 1 -13.74 10.73 -10.14
N SER A 2 -14.11 11.42 -11.23
CA SER A 2 -14.78 10.81 -12.39
C SER A 2 -13.94 9.76 -13.14
N GLU A 3 -12.61 9.89 -13.14
CA GLU A 3 -11.72 8.91 -13.78
C GLU A 3 -11.17 7.86 -12.81
N THR A 4 -10.71 8.28 -11.62
CA THR A 4 -10.04 7.41 -10.64
C THR A 4 -11.02 6.71 -9.70
N GLY A 5 -12.28 7.13 -9.64
CA GLY A 5 -13.24 6.73 -8.62
C GLY A 5 -13.27 7.69 -7.43
N LYS A 6 -14.32 7.55 -6.62
CA LYS A 6 -14.53 8.37 -5.43
C LYS A 6 -13.77 7.89 -4.22
N ASN A 7 -13.39 8.82 -3.36
CA ASN A 7 -12.69 8.58 -2.10
C ASN A 7 -11.31 7.91 -2.25
N VAL A 8 -10.71 7.91 -3.44
CA VAL A 8 -9.40 7.32 -3.68
C VAL A 8 -8.34 7.97 -2.78
N GLY A 9 -7.48 7.13 -2.20
CA GLY A 9 -6.45 7.54 -1.24
C GLY A 9 -6.94 7.64 0.21
N ALA A 10 -8.25 7.61 0.46
CA ALA A 10 -8.77 7.53 1.81
C ALA A 10 -8.27 6.25 2.48
N THR A 11 -7.66 6.39 3.65
CA THR A 11 -7.12 5.28 4.43
C THR A 11 -7.61 5.37 5.87
N PHE A 12 -8.11 4.26 6.39
CA PHE A 12 -8.65 4.11 7.73
C PHE A 12 -7.86 3.03 8.46
N LEU A 13 -7.65 3.24 9.76
CA LEU A 13 -7.08 2.25 10.66
C LEU A 13 -8.08 2.01 11.78
N HIS A 14 -8.40 0.73 12.03
CA HIS A 14 -9.35 0.32 13.05
C HIS A 14 -8.69 -0.66 14.01
N ILE A 15 -8.88 -0.41 15.32
CA ILE A 15 -8.64 -1.39 16.36
C ILE A 15 -9.93 -2.18 16.55
N LEU A 16 -9.87 -3.47 16.26
CA LEU A 16 -10.94 -4.43 16.36
C LEU A 16 -11.24 -4.73 17.83
N LYS A 17 -12.52 -4.99 18.13
CA LYS A 17 -12.90 -5.50 19.44
C LYS A 17 -12.51 -6.97 19.58
N PRO A 18 -12.25 -7.47 20.80
CA PRO A 18 -11.83 -8.86 21.02
C PRO A 18 -12.76 -9.90 20.39
N GLU A 19 -14.06 -9.64 20.36
CA GLU A 19 -15.08 -10.58 19.84
C GLU A 19 -14.99 -10.77 18.31
N VAL A 20 -14.29 -9.88 17.61
CA VAL A 20 -14.10 -9.92 16.14
C VAL A 20 -12.63 -9.96 15.74
N THR A 21 -11.71 -10.10 16.70
CA THR A 21 -10.28 -10.22 16.42
C THR A 21 -9.98 -11.58 15.78
N PRO A 22 -9.36 -11.61 14.57
CA PRO A 22 -9.07 -12.85 13.87
C PRO A 22 -8.29 -13.85 14.73
N HIS A 23 -8.81 -15.08 14.79
CA HIS A 23 -8.26 -16.19 15.57
C HIS A 23 -8.16 -15.93 17.09
N GLY A 24 -8.85 -14.89 17.61
CA GLY A 24 -8.79 -14.51 19.02
C GLY A 24 -7.41 -14.04 19.48
N ASN A 25 -6.47 -13.78 18.57
CA ASN A 25 -5.11 -13.36 18.90
C ASN A 25 -5.03 -11.84 18.90
N GLN A 26 -4.67 -11.25 20.04
CA GLN A 26 -4.55 -9.79 20.20
C GLN A 26 -3.55 -9.14 19.25
N MET A 27 -2.60 -9.88 18.68
CA MET A 27 -1.68 -9.37 17.65
C MET A 27 -2.37 -9.11 16.29
N ASN A 28 -3.60 -9.59 16.09
CA ASN A 28 -4.37 -9.43 14.85
C ASN A 28 -5.48 -8.38 14.96
N ASP A 29 -5.49 -7.56 16.02
CA ASP A 29 -6.60 -6.66 16.32
C ASP A 29 -6.52 -5.29 15.65
N VAL A 30 -5.59 -5.10 14.71
CA VAL A 30 -5.51 -3.88 13.89
C VAL A 30 -5.73 -4.22 12.43
N MET A 31 -6.62 -3.49 11.78
CA MET A 31 -6.80 -3.57 10.33
C MET A 31 -6.72 -2.20 9.68
N LEU A 32 -6.29 -2.18 8.41
CA LEU A 32 -6.37 -1.02 7.55
C LEU A 32 -7.41 -1.24 6.45
N TYR A 33 -8.05 -0.16 6.04
CA TYR A 33 -8.91 -0.11 4.87
C TYR A 33 -8.51 1.07 4.01
N THR A 34 -8.32 0.86 2.72
CA THR A 34 -7.90 1.91 1.78
C THR A 34 -8.64 1.80 0.45
N VAL A 35 -8.74 2.91 -0.28
CA VAL A 35 -9.42 2.97 -1.58
C VAL A 35 -8.40 3.24 -2.67
N ALA A 36 -8.14 2.23 -3.49
CA ALA A 36 -7.23 2.32 -4.63
C ALA A 36 -7.89 2.99 -5.86
N PRO A 37 -7.11 3.62 -6.76
CA PRO A 37 -7.63 4.18 -8.00
C PRO A 37 -8.15 3.09 -8.95
N LEU A 38 -9.18 3.42 -9.73
CA LEU A 38 -9.66 2.62 -10.86
C LEU A 38 -8.64 2.63 -12.01
N GLY A 39 -8.36 1.45 -12.57
CA GLY A 39 -7.36 1.27 -13.61
C GLY A 39 -7.71 1.91 -14.96
N ASN A 40 -8.98 2.25 -15.20
CA ASN A 40 -9.40 2.96 -16.41
C ASN A 40 -9.02 4.45 -16.42
N ALA A 41 -8.53 5.01 -15.31
CA ALA A 41 -7.97 6.36 -15.30
C ALA A 41 -6.74 6.45 -16.22
N SER A 42 -6.44 7.67 -16.69
CA SER A 42 -5.21 7.93 -17.45
C SER A 42 -3.96 7.55 -16.64
N ASP A 43 -2.86 7.20 -17.31
CA ASP A 43 -1.62 6.78 -16.61
C ASP A 43 -1.11 7.81 -15.62
N SER A 44 -1.15 9.10 -16.00
CA SER A 44 -0.74 10.19 -15.12
C SER A 44 -1.60 10.27 -13.86
N ALA A 45 -2.93 10.25 -14.02
CA ALA A 45 -3.87 10.32 -12.90
C ALA A 45 -3.79 9.07 -12.03
N TYR A 46 -3.67 7.89 -12.63
CA TYR A 46 -3.53 6.62 -11.94
C TYR A 46 -2.27 6.61 -11.08
N ASN A 47 -1.11 6.96 -11.64
CA ASN A 47 0.16 6.97 -10.92
C ASN A 47 0.16 7.98 -9.76
N LEU A 48 -0.38 9.19 -9.98
CA LEU A 48 -0.51 10.20 -8.93
C LEU A 48 -1.42 9.70 -7.79
N ALA A 49 -2.58 9.14 -8.12
CA ALA A 49 -3.54 8.63 -7.14
C ALA A 49 -3.02 7.39 -6.40
N TYR A 50 -2.30 6.50 -7.09
CA TYR A 50 -1.69 5.32 -6.47
C TYR A 50 -0.61 5.72 -5.46
N LYS A 51 0.25 6.69 -5.83
CA LYS A 51 1.24 7.27 -4.92
C LYS A 51 0.58 7.89 -3.69
N ALA A 52 -0.47 8.70 -3.88
CA ALA A 52 -1.23 9.29 -2.77
C ALA A 52 -1.83 8.21 -1.85
N THR A 53 -2.32 7.11 -2.42
CA THR A 53 -2.88 5.98 -1.67
C THR A 53 -1.81 5.32 -0.79
N MET A 54 -0.63 5.00 -1.33
CA MET A 54 0.46 4.40 -0.54
C MET A 54 0.99 5.33 0.55
N LEU A 55 1.10 6.64 0.25
CA LEU A 55 1.42 7.65 1.26
C LEU A 55 0.36 7.69 2.38
N GLY A 56 -0.91 7.53 2.05
CA GLY A 56 -2.00 7.41 3.03
C GLY A 56 -1.84 6.20 3.95
N ILE A 57 -1.46 5.04 3.39
CA ILE A 57 -1.23 3.80 4.15
C ILE A 57 -0.05 3.94 5.11
N VAL A 58 1.13 4.26 4.58
CA VAL A 58 2.34 4.36 5.40
C VAL A 58 2.25 5.53 6.37
N GLY A 59 1.65 6.64 5.95
CA GLY A 59 1.40 7.81 6.79
C GLY A 59 0.44 7.50 7.94
N ALA A 60 -0.68 6.82 7.67
CA ALA A 60 -1.63 6.44 8.71
C ALA A 60 -0.99 5.54 9.78
N VAL A 61 -0.18 4.55 9.36
CA VAL A 61 0.57 3.68 10.29
C VAL A 61 1.60 4.48 11.08
N SER A 62 2.38 5.32 10.40
CA SER A 62 3.43 6.14 11.03
C SER A 62 2.86 7.07 12.09
N GLU A 63 1.75 7.75 11.80
CA GLU A 63 1.09 8.63 12.76
C GLU A 63 0.36 7.85 13.87
N TYR A 64 -0.31 6.74 13.54
CA TYR A 64 -0.96 5.88 14.53
C TYR A 64 0.04 5.35 15.58
N ASN A 65 1.20 4.88 15.13
CA ASN A 65 2.24 4.34 16.01
C ASN A 65 2.86 5.39 16.96
N ARG A 66 2.64 6.69 16.72
CA ARG A 66 3.03 7.78 17.64
C ARG A 66 1.94 8.16 18.65
N THR A 67 0.74 7.59 18.53
CA THR A 67 -0.34 7.84 19.48
C THR A 67 -0.17 6.97 20.74
N PRO A 68 -0.81 7.33 21.87
CA PRO A 68 -0.84 6.46 23.05
C PRO A 68 -1.43 5.07 22.79
N ARG A 69 -2.30 4.94 21.78
CA ARG A 69 -2.82 3.63 21.36
C ARG A 69 -1.76 2.81 20.64
N GLY A 70 -0.94 3.45 19.81
CA GLY A 70 0.19 2.85 19.11
C GLY A 70 1.32 2.40 20.04
N GLU A 71 1.49 3.03 21.20
CA GLU A 71 2.43 2.56 22.23
C GLU A 71 2.01 1.20 22.83
N VAL A 72 0.70 0.98 22.99
CA VAL A 72 0.14 -0.26 23.54
C VAL A 72 -0.05 -1.34 22.46
N LYS A 73 -0.42 -0.92 21.25
CA LYS A 73 -0.73 -1.80 20.11
C LYS A 73 -0.02 -1.29 18.85
N PRO A 74 1.31 -1.40 18.78
CA PRO A 74 2.06 -0.95 17.62
C PRO A 74 1.72 -1.80 16.40
N VAL A 75 1.63 -1.16 15.23
CA VAL A 75 1.64 -1.86 13.95
C VAL A 75 3.10 -2.09 13.55
N GLU A 76 3.55 -3.33 13.69
CA GLU A 76 4.93 -3.76 13.41
C GLU A 76 5.12 -4.22 11.96
N ALA A 77 4.06 -4.72 11.33
CA ALA A 77 4.04 -5.11 9.92
C ALA A 77 2.71 -4.73 9.26
N ILE A 78 2.74 -4.42 7.97
CA ILE A 78 1.53 -4.30 7.14
C ILE A 78 1.53 -5.34 6.02
N ARG A 79 0.41 -6.06 5.93
CA ARG A 79 0.15 -7.04 4.86
C ARG A 79 -0.71 -6.41 3.77
N LEU A 80 -0.14 -6.27 2.59
CA LEU A 80 -0.70 -5.53 1.45
C LEU A 80 -1.08 -6.49 0.31
N PRO A 81 -2.27 -6.38 -0.29
CA PRO A 81 -2.50 -6.91 -1.62
C PRO A 81 -1.83 -6.00 -2.67
N LEU A 82 -1.80 -6.45 -3.93
CA LEU A 82 -1.59 -5.52 -5.05
C LEU A 82 -2.83 -4.63 -5.22
N LEU A 83 -2.78 -3.42 -4.65
CA LEU A 83 -3.90 -2.47 -4.68
C LEU A 83 -4.27 -2.10 -6.13
N GLY A 84 -5.54 -1.79 -6.38
CA GLY A 84 -6.03 -1.47 -7.72
C GLY A 84 -6.11 -2.66 -8.68
N ALA A 85 -5.62 -3.85 -8.29
CA ALA A 85 -5.87 -5.10 -9.00
C ALA A 85 -7.30 -5.62 -8.79
N GLY A 86 -7.57 -6.87 -9.18
CA GLY A 86 -8.90 -7.46 -9.10
C GLY A 86 -9.92 -6.65 -9.92
N HIS A 87 -11.08 -6.35 -9.34
CA HIS A 87 -12.16 -5.63 -10.00
C HIS A 87 -11.84 -4.16 -10.29
N PHE A 88 -10.95 -3.53 -9.52
CA PHE A 88 -10.60 -2.12 -9.70
C PHE A 88 -9.72 -1.89 -10.93
N ARG A 89 -9.11 -2.96 -11.47
CA ARG A 89 -8.15 -2.90 -12.55
C ARG A 89 -8.74 -2.43 -13.88
N GLY A 90 -10.02 -2.71 -14.13
CA GLY A 90 -10.62 -2.49 -15.45
C GLY A 90 -9.76 -3.13 -16.55
N HIS A 91 -9.29 -2.32 -17.51
CA HIS A 91 -8.45 -2.77 -18.61
C HIS A 91 -6.93 -2.60 -18.40
N ARG A 92 -6.50 -2.10 -17.23
CA ARG A 92 -5.08 -1.84 -16.94
C ARG A 92 -4.27 -3.14 -16.80
N SER A 93 -3.04 -3.15 -17.30
CA SER A 93 -2.14 -4.31 -17.16
C SER A 93 -1.64 -4.45 -15.72
N LEU A 94 -1.50 -5.69 -15.22
CA LEU A 94 -0.94 -5.94 -13.89
C LEU A 94 0.50 -5.44 -13.77
N ASP A 95 1.28 -5.54 -14.85
CA ASP A 95 2.63 -4.96 -14.94
C ASP A 95 2.66 -3.46 -14.61
N SER A 96 1.77 -2.66 -15.23
CA SER A 96 1.71 -1.22 -14.97
C SER A 96 1.31 -0.90 -13.53
N ILE A 97 0.47 -1.74 -12.92
CA ILE A 97 0.08 -1.62 -11.51
C ILE A 97 1.26 -1.97 -10.60
N GLY A 98 2.01 -3.03 -10.91
CA GLY A 98 3.23 -3.42 -10.21
C GLY A 98 4.28 -2.30 -10.19
N ARG A 99 4.52 -1.65 -11.34
CA ARG A 99 5.42 -0.49 -11.43
C ARG A 99 4.90 0.73 -10.66
N ALA A 100 3.60 1.03 -10.77
CA ALA A 100 2.98 2.11 -9.99
C ALA A 100 3.10 1.85 -8.48
N ASN A 101 2.92 0.59 -8.06
CA ASN A 101 3.09 0.16 -6.68
C ASN A 101 4.53 0.36 -6.19
N ALA A 102 5.52 -0.12 -6.94
CA ALA A 102 6.93 0.00 -6.56
C ALA A 102 7.35 1.47 -6.38
N ALA A 103 7.03 2.34 -7.35
CA ALA A 103 7.33 3.77 -7.26
C ALA A 103 6.59 4.46 -6.08
N ALA A 104 5.38 4.02 -5.77
CA ALA A 104 4.62 4.53 -4.64
C ALA A 104 5.19 4.07 -3.29
N VAL A 105 5.64 2.82 -3.19
CA VAL A 105 6.32 2.27 -2.00
C VAL A 105 7.63 3.02 -1.75
N GLU A 106 8.46 3.18 -2.77
CA GLU A 106 9.71 3.94 -2.69
C GLU A 106 9.46 5.35 -2.13
N ALA A 107 8.52 6.09 -2.73
CA ALA A 107 8.20 7.43 -2.28
C ALA A 107 7.65 7.49 -0.84
N ALA A 108 6.88 6.50 -0.42
CA ALA A 108 6.33 6.44 0.93
C ALA A 108 7.41 6.11 1.97
N ILE A 109 8.31 5.17 1.67
CA ILE A 109 9.45 4.85 2.53
C ILE A 109 10.36 6.08 2.65
N THR A 110 10.74 6.72 1.54
CA THR A 110 11.56 7.94 1.58
C THR A 110 10.92 9.05 2.40
N ARG A 111 9.59 9.18 2.36
CA ARG A 111 8.87 10.25 3.06
C ARG A 111 8.76 10.04 4.57
N PHE A 112 8.56 8.79 5.01
CA PHE A 112 8.20 8.49 6.40
C PHE A 112 9.27 7.72 7.17
N ASP A 113 10.22 7.09 6.48
CA ASP A 113 11.24 6.19 7.05
C ASP A 113 10.65 5.24 8.11
N PRO A 114 9.63 4.44 7.74
CA PRO A 114 8.85 3.72 8.72
C PRO A 114 9.62 2.50 9.23
N ARG A 115 9.43 2.16 10.51
CA ARG A 115 9.95 0.92 11.11
C ARG A 115 9.12 -0.33 10.77
N VAL A 116 8.02 -0.15 10.05
CA VAL A 116 7.06 -1.22 9.73
C VAL A 116 7.60 -2.13 8.64
N GLU A 117 7.44 -3.44 8.80
CA GLU A 117 7.73 -4.40 7.73
C GLU A 117 6.62 -4.38 6.66
N LEU A 118 6.99 -4.44 5.38
CA LEU A 118 6.04 -4.57 4.27
C LEU A 118 5.96 -6.03 3.81
N GLN A 119 4.77 -6.62 3.89
CA GLN A 119 4.49 -7.96 3.41
C GLN A 119 3.50 -7.90 2.25
N PHE A 120 3.79 -8.54 1.13
CA PHE A 120 2.85 -8.63 0.00
C PHE A 120 2.14 -9.97 -0.02
N MET A 121 0.81 -9.93 -0.16
CA MET A 121 0.00 -11.13 -0.35
C MET A 121 0.29 -11.74 -1.72
N TYR A 122 0.25 -13.08 -1.79
CA TYR A 122 0.40 -13.80 -3.05
C TYR A 122 -0.74 -13.52 -4.01
N GLU A 123 -0.39 -13.29 -5.28
CA GLU A 123 -1.31 -13.34 -6.41
C GLU A 123 -0.57 -13.96 -7.63
N PRO A 124 -1.25 -14.71 -8.51
CA PRO A 124 -0.56 -15.60 -9.47
C PRO A 124 0.38 -14.94 -10.47
N SER A 125 0.30 -13.63 -10.69
CA SER A 125 1.17 -12.92 -11.63
C SER A 125 2.45 -12.38 -11.01
N ASP A 126 2.59 -12.44 -9.69
CA ASP A 126 3.71 -11.88 -8.92
C ASP A 126 4.03 -10.41 -9.28
N ALA A 127 3.05 -9.63 -9.73
CA ALA A 127 3.27 -8.29 -10.30
C ALA A 127 3.81 -7.29 -9.27
N ALA A 128 3.44 -7.42 -8.00
CA ALA A 128 4.05 -6.63 -6.91
C ALA A 128 5.56 -6.90 -6.78
N PHE A 129 5.95 -8.16 -6.85
CA PHE A 129 7.35 -8.58 -6.78
C PHE A 129 8.14 -8.10 -8.00
N HIS A 130 7.60 -8.30 -9.21
CA HIS A 130 8.25 -7.85 -10.44
C HIS A 130 8.49 -6.34 -10.48
N GLY A 131 7.49 -5.54 -10.08
CA GLY A 131 7.64 -4.07 -10.03
C GLY A 131 8.74 -3.61 -9.07
N LEU A 132 8.85 -4.22 -7.89
CA LEU A 132 9.91 -3.90 -6.93
C LEU A 132 11.29 -4.34 -7.43
N MET A 133 11.38 -5.51 -8.07
CA MET A 133 12.63 -5.99 -8.66
C MET A 133 13.14 -5.09 -9.79
N GLU A 134 12.25 -4.52 -10.60
CA GLU A 134 12.61 -3.54 -11.64
C GLU A 134 13.10 -2.22 -11.04
N SER A 135 12.41 -1.71 -10.01
CA SER A 135 12.84 -0.50 -9.28
C SER A 135 14.22 -0.70 -8.63
N GLU A 136 14.44 -1.84 -7.96
CA GLU A 136 15.72 -2.20 -7.35
C GLU A 136 16.85 -2.29 -8.39
N ARG A 137 16.57 -2.86 -9.57
CA ARG A 137 17.54 -2.93 -10.67
C ARG A 137 17.94 -1.55 -11.17
N THR A 138 16.96 -0.67 -11.31
CA THR A 138 17.14 0.72 -11.75
C THR A 138 17.93 1.53 -10.72
N TYR A 139 17.63 1.35 -9.43
CA TYR A 139 18.39 1.99 -8.35
C TYR A 139 19.86 1.56 -8.36
N LYS A 140 20.11 0.26 -8.47
CA LYS A 140 21.48 -0.31 -8.52
C LYS A 140 22.28 0.09 -9.76
N SER A 141 21.64 0.35 -10.90
CA SER A 141 22.36 0.84 -12.07
C SER A 141 22.84 2.27 -11.88
N HIS A 142 22.01 3.16 -11.31
CA HIS A 142 22.38 4.56 -11.07
C HIS A 142 23.47 4.75 -10.00
N GLN A 143 23.73 3.75 -9.16
CA GLN A 143 24.84 3.79 -8.20
C GLN A 143 26.20 3.38 -8.79
N ARG A 144 26.21 2.79 -10.00
CA ARG A 144 27.43 2.32 -10.66
C ARG A 144 28.03 3.34 -11.63
N ASP A 145 27.28 4.40 -11.93
CA ASP A 145 27.68 5.57 -12.73
C ASP A 145 28.12 6.72 -11.81
#